data_AF-A0AAV9N3V5-F1
#
_entry.id   AF-A0AAV9N3V5-F1
#
_cell.length_a   1.000
_cell.length_b   1.000
_cell.length_c   1.000
_cell.angle_alpha   90.00
_cell.angle_beta   90.00
_cell.angle_gamma   90.00
#
_symmetry.space_group_name_H-M   'P 1'
#
loop_
_entity.id
_entity.type
_entity.pdbx_description
1 polymer ?
#
loop_
_entity_poly.entity_id
_entity_poly.type
_entity_poly.pdbx_seq_one_letter_code
_entity_poly.pdbx_strand_id
1 'polypeptide(L)'
;MATTIIITSTLTSSLLYPTTIDNSVTNLTISIIEFNIPNTPNPEGSSAITSSPTVPSISTVFQTTTASAPPCPQTSPAKSCPSVSGPIAGAAVGSLVGGALIAVLLGFIIMSSRNRSGRRKRSTRLEKVSPPNEPKENQPDTSIAAWEKHLPQPEADSDLRSAVSALFDQIEMHVEQYYQDVAVKVDASMKPDIAQFDSGLYQVSILDSLASTRRPTTLIKHTIAYFMVSSISVDSDSAVSFLPAAFTALPQSMKGATRTGTHSAVFGAAYCKWRVLTAYLNPKLENDSAYLVARDKAITTAADKFYRAFSPWARDREGTRRSNLVSIMKVAAELGVTIFSQPSTLVWDWRLSRHGEQSHGGMRLVLRPGLVRTTAVQGRPLETPQVIAPPLACVLDTK
;
A
#
# COMPACT_ATOMS: atom_id res chain seq x y z
N MET A 1 -6.57 47.71 27.84
CA MET A 1 -7.43 46.93 26.94
C MET A 1 -7.51 47.68 25.62
N ALA A 2 -6.93 47.14 24.55
CA ALA A 2 -7.09 47.65 23.19
C ALA A 2 -7.42 46.46 22.30
N THR A 3 -8.62 46.47 21.71
CA THR A 3 -9.14 45.39 20.88
C THR A 3 -8.79 45.69 19.43
N THR A 4 -7.87 44.91 18.84
CA THR A 4 -7.56 44.99 17.41
C THR A 4 -8.63 44.23 16.62
N ILE A 5 -9.42 44.94 15.82
CA ILE A 5 -10.38 44.36 14.88
C ILE A 5 -9.64 44.12 13.55
N ILE A 6 -9.51 42.87 13.14
CA ILE A 6 -9.01 42.50 11.81
C ILE A 6 -10.21 42.41 10.87
N ILE A 7 -10.29 43.30 9.89
CA ILE A 7 -11.29 43.24 8.83
C ILE A 7 -10.66 42.52 7.64
N THR A 8 -11.07 41.28 7.41
CA THR A 8 -10.70 40.51 6.22
C THR A 8 -11.69 40.83 5.10
N SER A 9 -11.23 41.48 4.03
CA SER A 9 -12.05 41.72 2.84
C SER A 9 -11.80 40.60 1.83
N THR A 10 -12.83 39.85 1.47
CA THR A 10 -12.75 38.79 0.45
C THR A 10 -13.24 39.35 -0.89
N LEU A 11 -12.36 39.45 -1.89
CA LEU A 11 -12.76 39.79 -3.25
C LEU A 11 -13.18 38.52 -3.98
N THR A 12 -14.41 38.48 -4.47
CA THR A 12 -14.94 37.36 -5.27
C THR A 12 -15.00 37.78 -6.72
N SER A 13 -14.20 37.14 -7.57
CA SER A 13 -14.28 37.32 -9.02
C SER A 13 -14.96 36.11 -9.64
N SER A 14 -16.11 36.32 -10.29
CA SER A 14 -16.85 35.28 -11.01
C SER A 14 -16.58 35.37 -12.51
N LEU A 15 -16.12 34.29 -13.12
CA LEU A 15 -16.01 34.16 -14.58
C LEU A 15 -17.18 33.34 -15.11
N LEU A 16 -17.94 33.91 -16.04
CA LEU A 16 -19.08 33.28 -16.70
C LEU A 16 -18.62 32.66 -18.02
N TYR A 17 -18.77 31.33 -18.13
CA TYR A 17 -18.55 30.62 -19.39
C TYR A 17 -19.87 30.00 -19.87
N PRO A 18 -20.35 30.38 -21.08
CA PRO A 18 -21.49 29.70 -21.67
C PRO A 18 -21.05 28.32 -22.18
N THR A 19 -21.73 27.27 -21.72
CA THR A 19 -21.58 25.92 -22.26
C THR A 19 -22.95 25.38 -22.67
N THR A 20 -23.01 24.84 -23.89
CA THR A 20 -24.25 24.36 -24.50
C THR A 20 -24.30 22.85 -24.39
N ILE A 21 -25.27 22.32 -23.66
CA ILE A 21 -25.59 20.88 -23.60
C ILE A 21 -27.09 20.75 -23.89
N ASP A 22 -27.45 19.92 -24.89
CA ASP A 22 -28.82 19.65 -25.34
C ASP A 22 -29.69 20.89 -25.60
N ASN A 23 -29.19 21.81 -26.44
CA ASN A 23 -29.92 23.02 -26.89
C ASN A 23 -30.46 23.93 -25.76
N SER A 24 -30.02 23.72 -24.52
CA SER A 24 -30.30 24.62 -23.39
C SER A 24 -28.99 25.30 -22.98
N VAL A 25 -29.02 26.64 -22.91
CA VAL A 25 -27.88 27.43 -22.43
C VAL A 25 -27.97 27.49 -20.92
N THR A 26 -27.08 26.80 -20.22
CA THR A 26 -26.93 26.88 -18.76
C THR A 26 -25.61 27.56 -18.43
N ASN A 27 -25.68 28.66 -17.66
CA ASN A 27 -24.51 29.38 -17.18
C ASN A 27 -23.93 28.68 -15.96
N LEU A 28 -22.75 28.08 -16.09
CA LEU A 28 -21.99 27.54 -14.95
C LEU A 28 -21.22 28.68 -14.28
N THR A 29 -21.53 28.93 -13.01
CA THR A 29 -20.79 29.89 -12.19
C THR A 29 -19.72 29.15 -11.40
N ILE A 30 -18.45 29.37 -11.73
CA ILE A 30 -17.31 28.82 -11.01
C ILE A 30 -16.77 29.92 -10.10
N SER A 31 -16.88 29.72 -8.78
CA SER A 31 -16.31 30.61 -7.77
C SER A 31 -14.90 30.14 -7.43
N ILE A 32 -13.89 30.92 -7.81
CA ILE A 32 -12.49 30.66 -7.43
C ILE A 32 -12.23 31.44 -6.15
N ILE A 33 -11.86 30.74 -5.07
CA ILE A 33 -11.47 31.34 -3.80
C ILE A 33 -9.97 31.56 -3.84
N GLU A 34 -9.54 32.81 -4.00
CA GLU A 34 -8.12 33.18 -3.99
C GLU A 34 -7.72 33.58 -2.57
N PHE A 35 -6.81 32.82 -1.96
CA PHE A 35 -6.30 33.11 -0.61
C PHE A 35 -5.13 34.08 -0.71
N ASN A 36 -5.35 35.35 -0.32
CA ASN A 36 -4.27 36.32 -0.20
C ASN A 36 -3.64 36.21 1.20
N ILE A 37 -2.36 35.82 1.26
CA ILE A 37 -1.61 35.73 2.51
C ILE A 37 -1.19 37.16 2.91
N PRO A 38 -1.54 37.65 4.12
CA PRO A 38 -1.16 39.00 4.53
C PRO A 38 0.34 39.06 4.85
N ASN A 39 1.08 39.86 4.08
CA ASN A 39 2.45 40.24 4.42
C ASN A 39 2.42 41.16 5.65
N THR A 40 3.13 40.75 6.71
CA THR A 40 3.33 41.54 7.92
C THR A 40 4.27 42.73 7.67
N PRO A 41 3.94 43.94 8.18
CA PRO A 41 4.83 45.08 8.09
C PRO A 41 5.94 44.99 9.15
N ASN A 42 7.16 45.19 8.69
CA ASN A 42 8.38 45.32 9.49
C ASN A 42 8.47 46.75 10.08
N PRO A 43 8.84 46.94 11.36
CA PRO A 43 9.34 48.22 11.83
C PRO A 43 10.87 48.21 11.92
N GLU A 44 11.47 49.18 11.23
CA GLU A 44 12.88 49.57 11.28
C GLU A 44 13.27 50.12 12.66
N GLY A 45 14.52 49.84 13.08
CA GLY A 45 15.14 50.43 14.27
C GLY A 45 16.59 49.95 14.44
N SER A 46 17.53 50.74 13.90
CA SER A 46 18.95 50.48 13.68
C SER A 46 19.82 50.25 14.94
N SER A 47 20.82 49.35 14.84
CA SER A 47 22.23 49.62 15.19
C SER A 47 23.16 48.47 14.77
N ALA A 48 24.21 48.83 14.03
CA ALA A 48 25.24 47.96 13.51
C ALA A 48 26.24 47.51 14.59
N ILE A 49 26.56 46.22 14.67
CA ILE A 49 27.84 45.72 15.21
C ILE A 49 28.27 44.46 14.44
N THR A 50 29.44 44.57 13.82
CA THR A 50 30.27 43.51 13.24
C THR A 50 30.55 42.38 14.23
N SER A 51 30.23 41.12 13.89
CA SER A 51 30.99 39.95 14.34
C SER A 51 30.52 38.67 13.65
N SER A 52 31.49 37.90 13.16
CA SER A 52 31.37 36.54 12.65
C SER A 52 31.29 35.52 13.80
N PRO A 53 30.53 34.42 13.61
CA PRO A 53 30.99 33.11 14.09
C PRO A 53 30.68 32.00 13.06
N THR A 54 31.68 31.26 12.60
CA THR A 54 32.22 30.02 13.20
C THR A 54 31.21 28.86 13.17
N VAL A 55 31.40 28.00 12.18
CA VAL A 55 30.71 26.72 11.95
C VAL A 55 31.26 25.68 12.94
N PRO A 56 30.43 24.96 13.71
CA PRO A 56 30.88 23.76 14.41
C PRO A 56 30.74 22.53 13.49
N SER A 57 31.88 22.03 13.02
CA SER A 57 32.03 20.67 12.49
C SER A 57 32.05 19.68 13.64
N ILE A 58 31.06 18.79 13.72
CA ILE A 58 31.10 17.62 14.61
C ILE A 58 31.57 16.42 13.79
N SER A 59 32.84 16.08 13.97
CA SER A 59 33.43 14.81 13.57
C SER A 59 32.97 13.72 14.54
N THR A 60 32.23 12.73 14.07
CA THR A 60 31.96 11.51 14.86
C THR A 60 32.86 10.39 14.35
N VAL A 61 33.73 9.95 15.25
CA VAL A 61 34.77 8.94 15.05
C VAL A 61 34.15 7.56 14.88
N PHE A 62 34.54 6.83 13.83
CA PHE A 62 34.33 5.40 13.69
C PHE A 62 35.27 4.67 14.65
N GLN A 63 34.73 3.97 15.65
CA GLN A 63 35.48 2.98 16.43
C GLN A 63 35.22 1.59 15.86
N THR A 64 36.26 1.03 15.26
CA THR A 64 36.35 -0.36 14.83
C THR A 64 36.71 -1.22 16.04
N THR A 65 35.74 -1.92 16.63
CA THR A 65 36.03 -2.98 17.61
C THR A 65 36.20 -4.31 16.90
N THR A 66 37.44 -4.74 16.77
CA THR A 66 37.85 -6.11 16.47
C THR A 66 37.44 -7.03 17.62
N ALA A 67 36.54 -7.97 17.36
CA ALA A 67 36.18 -9.02 18.32
C ALA A 67 37.30 -10.06 18.39
N SER A 68 37.99 -10.09 19.53
CA SER A 68 38.95 -11.12 19.92
C SER A 68 38.21 -12.36 20.44
N ALA A 69 38.67 -13.55 20.05
CA ALA A 69 38.14 -14.84 20.45
C ALA A 69 38.32 -15.11 21.96
N PRO A 70 37.35 -15.74 22.65
CA PRO A 70 37.54 -16.15 24.04
C PRO A 70 38.38 -17.44 24.16
N PRO A 71 39.28 -17.54 25.16
CA PRO A 71 40.10 -18.72 25.39
C PRO A 71 39.34 -19.87 26.08
N CYS A 72 39.75 -21.08 25.74
CA CYS A 72 39.34 -22.37 26.26
C CYS A 72 39.89 -22.63 27.68
N PRO A 73 39.09 -23.16 28.63
CA PRO A 73 39.63 -23.81 29.82
C PRO A 73 39.57 -25.35 29.74
N GLN A 74 40.65 -25.95 30.21
CA GLN A 74 40.96 -27.38 30.24
C GLN A 74 40.17 -28.15 31.34
N THR A 75 39.77 -29.39 30.99
CA THR A 75 39.62 -30.66 31.76
C THR A 75 40.33 -30.72 33.13
N SER A 76 39.84 -31.28 34.27
CA SER A 76 38.96 -32.44 34.65
C SER A 76 38.82 -32.46 36.21
N PRO A 77 38.21 -33.45 36.93
CA PRO A 77 36.97 -34.23 36.73
C PRO A 77 36.03 -34.33 37.98
N ALA A 78 34.83 -34.88 37.76
CA ALA A 78 33.96 -35.66 38.67
C ALA A 78 33.00 -34.94 39.66
N LYS A 79 31.68 -35.05 39.41
CA LYS A 79 30.71 -35.90 40.17
C LYS A 79 29.23 -35.60 39.79
N SER A 80 28.58 -36.64 39.26
CA SER A 80 27.18 -37.08 39.41
C SER A 80 25.97 -36.11 39.44
N CYS A 81 25.03 -36.42 38.52
CA CYS A 81 23.56 -36.50 38.65
C CYS A 81 22.66 -35.39 38.05
N PRO A 82 21.44 -35.77 37.59
CA PRO A 82 20.85 -35.31 36.34
C PRO A 82 19.65 -34.38 36.55
N SER A 83 19.42 -33.45 35.62
CA SER A 83 18.10 -32.82 35.46
C SER A 83 17.87 -32.37 34.03
N VAL A 84 16.70 -32.75 33.54
CA VAL A 84 16.11 -32.49 32.22
C VAL A 84 16.04 -30.99 31.92
N SER A 85 16.52 -30.56 30.75
CA SER A 85 16.11 -29.28 30.16
C SER A 85 16.23 -29.35 28.64
N GLY A 86 15.08 -29.15 27.97
CA GLY A 86 14.93 -29.25 26.53
C GLY A 86 15.50 -28.05 25.78
N PRO A 87 15.63 -28.16 24.44
CA PRO A 87 16.34 -27.17 23.63
C PRO A 87 15.45 -25.97 23.32
N ILE A 88 15.69 -24.84 23.98
CA ILE A 88 15.27 -23.51 23.50
C ILE A 88 16.52 -22.85 22.92
N ALA A 89 16.80 -23.14 21.65
CA ALA A 89 17.83 -22.47 20.86
C ALA A 89 17.25 -22.13 19.50
N GLY A 90 16.72 -20.91 19.35
CA GLY A 90 16.13 -20.47 18.08
C GLY A 90 15.38 -19.15 18.18
N ALA A 91 16.05 -18.06 18.57
CA ALA A 91 15.38 -16.75 18.63
C ALA A 91 16.19 -15.58 18.02
N ALA A 92 17.29 -15.84 17.30
CA ALA A 92 18.09 -14.79 16.64
C ALA A 92 17.94 -14.73 15.11
N VAL A 93 17.17 -15.64 14.47
CA VAL A 93 17.17 -15.78 13.00
C VAL A 93 16.02 -15.02 12.31
N GLY A 94 15.04 -14.49 13.05
CA GLY A 94 13.82 -13.92 12.46
C GLY A 94 13.98 -12.54 11.78
N SER A 95 14.85 -11.66 12.29
CA SER A 95 14.97 -10.28 11.76
C SER A 95 15.78 -10.22 10.46
N LEU A 96 16.77 -11.11 10.29
CA LEU A 96 17.62 -11.16 9.11
C LEU A 96 16.87 -11.76 7.92
N VAL A 97 16.07 -12.80 8.14
CA VAL A 97 15.25 -13.42 7.09
C VAL A 97 14.07 -12.51 6.70
N GLY A 98 13.36 -11.94 7.67
CA GLY A 98 12.25 -11.01 7.39
C GLY A 98 12.70 -9.74 6.67
N GLY A 99 13.80 -9.11 7.14
CA GLY A 99 14.36 -7.92 6.51
C GLY A 99 14.90 -8.18 5.10
N ALA A 100 15.60 -9.30 4.89
CA ALA A 100 16.10 -9.68 3.57
C ALA A 100 14.96 -10.00 2.59
N LEU A 101 13.92 -10.71 3.02
CA LEU A 101 12.74 -10.98 2.18
C LEU A 101 12.02 -9.70 1.80
N ILE A 102 11.85 -8.76 2.74
CA ILE A 102 11.26 -7.44 2.48
C ILE A 102 12.12 -6.67 1.48
N ALA A 103 13.44 -6.58 1.70
CA ALA A 103 14.34 -5.86 0.79
C ALA A 103 14.37 -6.49 -0.61
N VAL A 104 14.33 -7.82 -0.71
CA VAL A 104 14.22 -8.54 -1.98
C VAL A 104 12.88 -8.28 -2.66
N LEU A 105 11.77 -8.21 -1.92
CA LEU A 105 10.44 -7.91 -2.48
C LEU A 105 10.30 -6.47 -2.95
N LEU A 106 10.70 -5.50 -2.11
CA LEU A 106 10.74 -4.09 -2.51
C LEU A 106 11.65 -3.94 -3.74
N GLY A 107 12.85 -4.53 -3.70
CA GLY A 107 13.78 -4.56 -4.82
C GLY A 107 13.21 -5.25 -6.06
N PHE A 108 12.48 -6.35 -5.91
CA PHE A 108 11.87 -7.09 -7.00
C PHE A 108 10.72 -6.32 -7.64
N ILE A 109 9.83 -5.72 -6.86
CA ILE A 109 8.70 -4.91 -7.35
C ILE A 109 9.22 -3.64 -8.03
N ILE A 110 10.20 -2.97 -7.42
CA ILE A 110 10.86 -1.80 -8.01
C ILE A 110 11.59 -2.19 -9.31
N MET A 111 12.38 -3.28 -9.31
CA MET A 111 13.12 -3.70 -10.49
C MET A 111 12.23 -4.32 -11.58
N SER A 112 11.10 -4.97 -11.26
CA SER A 112 10.16 -5.47 -12.28
C SER A 112 9.52 -4.30 -13.03
N SER A 113 9.18 -3.23 -12.31
CA SER A 113 8.67 -1.99 -12.92
C SER A 113 9.74 -1.29 -13.77
N ARG A 114 11.01 -1.33 -13.34
CA ARG A 114 12.11 -0.58 -13.98
C ARG A 114 12.77 -1.31 -15.15
N ASN A 115 12.96 -2.63 -15.05
CA ASN A 115 13.82 -3.42 -15.94
C ASN A 115 13.11 -3.93 -17.21
N ARG A 116 11.81 -3.64 -17.38
CA ARG A 116 11.06 -4.01 -18.60
C ARG A 116 11.13 -2.95 -19.70
N SER A 117 11.54 -1.72 -19.39
CA SER A 117 11.72 -0.65 -20.37
C SER A 117 12.97 -0.80 -21.27
N GLY A 118 13.96 -1.60 -20.85
CA GLY A 118 15.26 -1.72 -21.54
C GLY A 118 15.52 -3.04 -22.28
N ARG A 119 14.64 -4.05 -22.17
CA ARG A 119 14.98 -5.43 -22.55
C ARG A 119 14.38 -5.88 -23.88
N ARG A 120 14.47 -5.06 -24.94
CA ARG A 120 14.27 -5.52 -26.33
C ARG A 120 15.19 -4.78 -27.32
N LYS A 121 16.50 -5.02 -27.19
CA LYS A 121 17.47 -4.92 -28.29
C LYS A 121 18.27 -6.21 -28.40
N ARG A 122 17.61 -7.35 -28.54
CA ARG A 122 18.29 -8.59 -28.96
C ARG A 122 17.29 -9.60 -29.51
N SER A 123 17.17 -9.63 -30.83
CA SER A 123 16.90 -10.81 -31.66
C SER A 123 16.13 -10.37 -32.91
N THR A 124 16.86 -10.15 -34.00
CA THR A 124 16.64 -10.75 -35.32
C THR A 124 17.79 -10.31 -36.22
N ARG A 125 18.96 -10.95 -36.07
CA ARG A 125 19.96 -11.00 -37.15
C ARG A 125 19.92 -12.43 -37.68
N LEU A 126 18.96 -12.68 -38.57
CA LEU A 126 19.06 -13.77 -39.54
C LEU A 126 19.12 -13.12 -40.91
N GLU A 127 20.25 -13.38 -41.52
CA GLU A 127 20.78 -12.95 -42.79
C GLU A 127 19.91 -13.48 -43.93
N LYS A 128 19.45 -12.58 -44.82
CA LYS A 128 19.11 -12.94 -46.19
C LYS A 128 19.47 -11.78 -47.11
N VAL A 129 20.33 -12.11 -48.07
CA VAL A 129 21.02 -11.22 -49.01
C VAL A 129 20.18 -11.01 -50.28
N SER A 130 20.26 -9.78 -50.83
CA SER A 130 19.94 -9.27 -52.20
C SER A 130 18.54 -8.67 -52.47
N PRO A 131 18.40 -7.73 -53.46
CA PRO A 131 19.32 -6.72 -54.03
C PRO A 131 18.72 -5.27 -54.01
N PRO A 132 19.45 -4.22 -54.47
CA PRO A 132 19.11 -2.83 -54.20
C PRO A 132 18.27 -2.18 -55.33
N ASN A 133 17.21 -1.46 -54.95
CA ASN A 133 16.77 -0.18 -55.55
C ASN A 133 15.44 0.26 -54.93
N GLU A 134 15.48 1.36 -54.17
CA GLU A 134 14.55 2.50 -54.16
C GLU A 134 14.56 3.21 -52.79
N PRO A 135 14.77 4.54 -52.73
CA PRO A 135 14.69 5.30 -51.49
C PRO A 135 13.22 5.55 -51.16
N LYS A 136 12.62 4.70 -50.33
CA LYS A 136 11.36 5.05 -49.66
C LYS A 136 11.67 5.96 -48.47
N GLU A 137 11.41 7.23 -48.72
CA GLU A 137 11.03 8.28 -47.78
C GLU A 137 10.53 7.71 -46.44
N ASN A 138 11.33 7.91 -45.39
CA ASN A 138 10.97 7.60 -44.01
C ASN A 138 9.82 8.53 -43.58
N GLN A 139 8.57 8.12 -43.81
CA GLN A 139 7.49 8.61 -42.97
C GLN A 139 7.80 8.18 -41.53
N PRO A 140 7.87 9.10 -40.56
CA PRO A 140 7.93 8.70 -39.16
C PRO A 140 6.64 7.94 -38.87
N ASP A 141 6.78 6.69 -38.40
CA ASP A 141 5.71 5.87 -37.81
C ASP A 141 5.05 6.64 -36.66
N THR A 142 4.17 7.56 -37.02
CA THR A 142 3.36 8.37 -36.11
C THR A 142 2.05 7.62 -35.90
N SER A 143 2.14 6.32 -35.63
CA SER A 143 0.97 5.52 -35.29
C SER A 143 0.76 5.60 -33.78
N ILE A 144 -0.49 5.70 -33.37
CA ILE A 144 -0.97 5.67 -31.98
C ILE A 144 -0.38 4.46 -31.20
N ALA A 145 0.14 3.43 -31.88
CA ALA A 145 0.85 2.29 -31.29
C ALA A 145 2.24 2.61 -30.70
N ALA A 146 2.89 3.71 -31.10
CA ALA A 146 4.27 4.00 -30.70
C ALA A 146 4.39 4.46 -29.24
N TRP A 147 3.39 5.15 -28.69
CA TRP A 147 3.42 5.57 -27.28
C TRP A 147 2.88 4.48 -26.34
N GLU A 148 1.99 3.60 -26.80
CA GLU A 148 1.46 2.48 -26.01
C GLU A 148 2.57 1.52 -25.53
N LYS A 149 3.66 1.39 -26.28
CA LYS A 149 4.85 0.60 -25.87
C LYS A 149 5.58 1.18 -24.65
N HIS A 150 5.34 2.46 -24.33
CA HIS A 150 5.93 3.13 -23.18
C HIS A 150 5.06 3.05 -21.92
N LEU A 151 3.80 2.60 -22.05
CA LEU A 151 2.91 2.41 -20.92
C LEU A 151 3.33 1.22 -20.05
N PRO A 152 2.90 1.19 -18.77
CA PRO A 152 2.99 0.01 -17.92
C PRO A 152 2.48 -1.24 -18.64
N GLN A 153 3.36 -2.24 -18.75
CA GLN A 153 3.04 -3.52 -19.36
C GLN A 153 2.41 -4.46 -18.33
N PRO A 154 1.56 -5.42 -18.76
CA PRO A 154 1.02 -6.41 -17.85
C PRO A 154 2.12 -7.11 -17.05
N GLU A 155 1.94 -7.18 -15.74
CA GLU A 155 2.79 -7.99 -14.86
C GLU A 155 2.47 -9.47 -15.09
N ALA A 156 3.46 -10.35 -14.97
CA ALA A 156 3.19 -11.78 -15.15
C ALA A 156 2.31 -12.28 -14.00
N ASP A 157 1.35 -13.15 -14.30
CA ASP A 157 0.42 -13.70 -13.28
C ASP A 157 1.19 -14.41 -12.15
N SER A 158 2.35 -15.01 -12.44
CA SER A 158 3.26 -15.58 -11.44
C SER A 158 3.84 -14.53 -10.48
N ASP A 159 4.21 -13.38 -11.01
CA ASP A 159 4.87 -12.32 -10.26
C ASP A 159 3.85 -11.62 -9.36
N LEU A 160 2.65 -11.34 -9.88
CA LEU A 160 1.52 -10.84 -9.08
C LEU A 160 1.14 -11.83 -7.98
N ARG A 161 1.00 -13.12 -8.32
CA ARG A 161 0.68 -14.16 -7.32
C ARG A 161 1.75 -14.23 -6.24
N SER A 162 3.03 -14.21 -6.62
CA SER A 162 4.16 -14.24 -5.68
C SER A 162 4.13 -13.03 -4.75
N ALA A 163 3.95 -11.82 -5.29
CA ALA A 163 3.90 -10.58 -4.51
C ALA A 163 2.70 -10.56 -3.53
N VAL A 164 1.52 -11.00 -3.98
CA VAL A 164 0.31 -11.11 -3.15
C VAL A 164 0.53 -12.13 -2.02
N SER A 165 1.02 -13.33 -2.35
CA SER A 165 1.31 -14.35 -1.35
C SER A 165 2.30 -13.85 -0.31
N ALA A 166 3.40 -13.25 -0.77
CA ALA A 166 4.46 -12.76 0.10
C ALA A 166 4.00 -11.65 1.05
N LEU A 167 3.09 -10.76 0.62
CA LEU A 167 2.51 -9.75 1.52
C LEU A 167 1.73 -10.43 2.65
N PHE A 168 0.85 -11.38 2.33
CA PHE A 168 0.04 -12.05 3.35
C PHE A 168 0.87 -13.00 4.22
N ASP A 169 1.94 -13.60 3.69
CA ASP A 169 2.88 -14.38 4.50
C ASP A 169 3.61 -13.49 5.51
N GLN A 170 3.99 -12.26 5.12
CA GLN A 170 4.56 -11.28 6.05
C GLN A 170 3.58 -10.86 7.15
N ILE A 171 2.31 -10.63 6.80
CA ILE A 171 1.26 -10.34 7.79
C ILE A 171 1.12 -11.50 8.76
N GLU A 172 1.09 -12.73 8.25
CA GLU A 172 1.01 -13.92 9.08
C GLU A 172 2.21 -14.05 10.02
N MET A 173 3.44 -13.95 9.50
CA MET A 173 4.66 -13.97 10.30
C MET A 173 4.68 -12.85 11.36
N HIS A 174 4.21 -11.65 11.01
CA HIS A 174 4.09 -10.54 11.95
C HIS A 174 3.15 -10.90 13.11
N VAL A 175 1.98 -11.46 12.81
CA VAL A 175 1.03 -11.84 13.86
C VAL A 175 1.59 -12.96 14.73
N GLU A 176 2.16 -14.00 14.10
CA GLU A 176 2.74 -15.15 14.81
C GLU A 176 3.93 -14.77 15.68
N GLN A 177 4.69 -13.75 15.30
CA GLN A 177 5.86 -13.29 16.06
C GLN A 177 5.45 -12.39 17.23
N TYR A 178 4.53 -11.45 17.00
CA TYR A 178 4.29 -10.33 17.93
C TYR A 178 2.98 -10.40 18.72
N TYR A 179 2.11 -11.39 18.48
CA TYR A 179 0.84 -11.52 19.17
C TYR A 179 0.64 -12.93 19.74
N GLN A 180 -0.26 -13.05 20.70
CA GLN A 180 -0.55 -14.31 21.37
C GLN A 180 -2.05 -14.51 21.62
N ASP A 181 -2.46 -15.78 21.64
CA ASP A 181 -3.81 -16.17 21.99
C ASP A 181 -4.00 -16.14 23.50
N VAL A 182 -4.27 -14.94 24.02
CA VAL A 182 -4.58 -14.69 25.44
C VAL A 182 -5.98 -14.12 25.59
N ALA A 183 -6.69 -14.56 26.63
CA ALA A 183 -7.97 -14.01 26.98
C ALA A 183 -7.78 -12.59 27.56
N VAL A 184 -8.24 -11.59 26.82
CA VAL A 184 -8.23 -10.19 27.23
C VAL A 184 -9.65 -9.74 27.54
N LYS A 185 -9.84 -9.02 28.65
CA LYS A 185 -11.09 -8.29 28.90
C LYS A 185 -11.03 -6.96 28.14
N VAL A 186 -11.83 -6.84 27.09
CA VAL A 186 -11.93 -5.59 26.31
C VAL A 186 -12.65 -4.54 27.16
N ASP A 187 -11.92 -3.52 27.61
CA ASP A 187 -12.48 -2.41 28.39
C ASP A 187 -13.23 -1.41 27.49
N ALA A 188 -13.92 -0.44 28.11
CA ALA A 188 -14.67 0.57 27.36
C ALA A 188 -13.76 1.52 26.54
N SER A 189 -12.52 1.74 26.98
CA SER A 189 -11.54 2.61 26.30
C SER A 189 -10.96 1.99 25.03
N MET A 190 -10.84 0.67 24.95
CA MET A 190 -10.30 -0.07 23.80
C MET A 190 -11.32 -0.20 22.66
N LYS A 191 -12.62 -0.18 22.98
CA LYS A 191 -13.70 -0.35 21.99
C LYS A 191 -13.60 0.58 20.78
N PRO A 192 -13.45 1.91 20.93
CA PRO A 192 -13.33 2.79 19.77
C PRO A 192 -12.10 2.50 18.92
N ASP A 193 -10.97 2.15 19.55
CA ASP A 193 -9.72 1.86 18.86
C ASP A 193 -9.80 0.57 18.03
N ILE A 194 -10.55 -0.42 18.49
CA ILE A 194 -10.74 -1.69 17.76
C ILE A 194 -11.85 -1.56 16.71
N ALA A 195 -12.93 -0.81 17.00
CA ALA A 195 -14.08 -0.68 16.11
C ALA A 195 -13.73 -0.07 14.74
N GLN A 196 -12.71 0.79 14.67
CA GLN A 196 -12.25 1.37 13.40
C GLN A 196 -11.66 0.33 12.42
N PHE A 197 -11.37 -0.88 12.90
CA PHE A 197 -10.84 -1.98 12.10
C PHE A 197 -11.88 -3.05 11.76
N ASP A 198 -13.17 -2.80 12.04
CA ASP A 198 -14.22 -3.70 11.61
C ASP A 198 -14.29 -3.75 10.07
N SER A 199 -14.37 -4.96 9.51
CA SER A 199 -14.44 -5.14 8.07
C SER A 199 -15.85 -4.95 7.51
N GLY A 200 -16.89 -5.06 8.36
CA GLY A 200 -18.29 -5.04 7.91
C GLY A 200 -18.66 -6.21 6.99
N LEU A 201 -17.76 -7.20 6.81
CA LEU A 201 -17.97 -8.37 5.97
C LEU A 201 -18.83 -9.45 6.66
N TYR A 202 -18.92 -9.38 7.99
CA TYR A 202 -19.60 -10.36 8.82
C TYR A 202 -20.72 -9.70 9.63
N GLN A 203 -21.70 -10.50 10.04
CA GLN A 203 -22.82 -10.02 10.86
C GLN A 203 -22.40 -9.67 12.28
N VAL A 204 -21.36 -10.34 12.79
CA VAL A 204 -20.83 -10.15 14.13
C VAL A 204 -19.66 -9.18 14.06
N SER A 205 -19.65 -8.18 14.94
CA SER A 205 -18.57 -7.20 14.98
C SER A 205 -17.24 -7.84 15.37
N ILE A 206 -16.14 -7.19 15.00
CA ILE A 206 -14.80 -7.63 15.45
C ILE A 206 -14.69 -7.64 16.99
N LEU A 207 -15.36 -6.70 17.67
CA LEU A 207 -15.35 -6.59 19.13
C LEU A 207 -15.98 -7.81 19.80
N ASP A 208 -17.16 -8.21 19.33
CA ASP A 208 -17.88 -9.37 19.86
C ASP A 208 -17.14 -10.68 19.52
N SER A 209 -16.52 -10.72 18.35
CA SER A 209 -15.70 -11.86 17.92
C SER A 209 -14.44 -12.03 18.78
N LEU A 210 -13.75 -10.94 19.14
CA LEU A 210 -12.57 -10.97 20.01
C LEU A 210 -12.91 -11.40 21.44
N ALA A 211 -14.08 -11.04 21.95
CA ALA A 211 -14.52 -11.46 23.29
C ALA A 211 -14.80 -12.97 23.37
N SER A 212 -15.38 -13.53 22.31
CA SER A 212 -15.87 -14.91 22.24
C SER A 212 -14.85 -15.90 21.65
N THR A 213 -13.83 -15.47 20.93
CA THR A 213 -12.87 -16.40 20.31
C THR A 213 -11.86 -17.00 21.28
N ARG A 214 -11.41 -18.23 21.00
CA ARG A 214 -10.23 -18.86 21.60
C ARG A 214 -8.91 -18.47 20.91
N ARG A 215 -8.98 -17.93 19.69
CA ARG A 215 -7.82 -17.61 18.83
C ARG A 215 -7.85 -16.17 18.32
N PRO A 216 -7.66 -15.15 19.19
CA PRO A 216 -7.66 -13.75 18.77
C PRO A 216 -6.61 -13.44 17.69
N THR A 217 -5.49 -14.15 17.63
CA THR A 217 -4.49 -13.99 16.55
C THR A 217 -5.10 -14.23 15.16
N THR A 218 -6.08 -15.13 15.05
CA THR A 218 -6.78 -15.42 13.79
C THR A 218 -7.60 -14.21 13.32
N LEU A 219 -8.29 -13.53 14.25
CA LEU A 219 -8.98 -12.28 13.97
C LEU A 219 -8.01 -11.15 13.65
N ILE A 220 -6.90 -11.04 14.37
CA ILE A 220 -5.86 -10.03 14.12
C ILE A 220 -5.29 -10.18 12.71
N LYS A 221 -5.00 -11.42 12.24
CA LYS A 221 -4.57 -11.69 10.86
C LYS A 221 -5.58 -11.17 9.84
N HIS A 222 -6.86 -11.54 9.98
CA HIS A 222 -7.93 -11.03 9.11
C HIS A 222 -7.98 -9.50 9.10
N THR A 223 -7.90 -8.90 10.28
CA THR A 223 -8.04 -7.46 10.46
C THR A 223 -6.92 -6.68 9.78
N ILE A 224 -5.66 -7.11 9.97
CA ILE A 224 -4.52 -6.50 9.29
C ILE A 224 -4.66 -6.66 7.78
N ALA A 225 -4.99 -7.88 7.31
CA ALA A 225 -5.16 -8.16 5.89
C ALA A 225 -6.24 -7.27 5.27
N TYR A 226 -7.42 -7.17 5.91
CA TYR A 226 -8.53 -6.36 5.42
C TYR A 226 -8.19 -4.88 5.40
N PHE A 227 -7.61 -4.38 6.50
CA PHE A 227 -7.19 -2.99 6.59
C PHE A 227 -6.15 -2.64 5.53
N MET A 228 -5.08 -3.45 5.38
CA MET A 228 -4.03 -3.20 4.39
C MET A 228 -4.59 -3.20 2.97
N VAL A 229 -5.39 -4.19 2.62
CA VAL A 229 -6.04 -4.29 1.30
C VAL A 229 -6.95 -3.10 1.05
N SER A 230 -7.72 -2.69 2.06
CA SER A 230 -8.57 -1.51 1.99
C SER A 230 -7.75 -0.26 1.73
N SER A 231 -6.61 -0.06 2.40
CA SER A 231 -5.70 1.08 2.22
C SER A 231 -4.96 1.11 0.88
N ILE A 232 -4.81 -0.03 0.20
CA ILE A 232 -4.15 -0.11 -1.12
C ILE A 232 -5.14 -0.27 -2.27
N SER A 233 -6.44 -0.12 -1.98
CA SER A 233 -7.49 -0.17 -2.98
C SER A 233 -7.81 1.22 -3.52
N VAL A 234 -8.21 1.31 -4.78
CA VAL A 234 -8.61 2.59 -5.41
C VAL A 234 -9.81 3.25 -4.73
N ASP A 235 -10.66 2.44 -4.11
CA ASP A 235 -11.85 2.89 -3.39
C ASP A 235 -11.55 3.34 -1.95
N SER A 236 -10.28 3.30 -1.51
CA SER A 236 -9.85 3.81 -0.20
C SER A 236 -10.34 5.24 0.04
N ASP A 237 -10.74 5.55 1.28
CA ASP A 237 -10.75 6.96 1.69
C ASP A 237 -9.32 7.52 1.63
N SER A 238 -9.18 8.71 1.05
CA SER A 238 -7.94 9.48 0.97
C SER A 238 -7.20 9.58 2.31
N ALA A 239 -7.91 9.62 3.44
CA ALA A 239 -7.30 9.73 4.77
C ALA A 239 -6.54 8.47 5.22
N VAL A 240 -6.89 7.30 4.67
CA VAL A 240 -6.29 6.00 5.04
C VAL A 240 -5.60 5.30 3.87
N SER A 241 -5.60 5.93 2.70
CA SER A 241 -4.98 5.36 1.51
C SER A 241 -3.46 5.44 1.55
N PHE A 242 -2.80 4.38 1.08
CA PHE A 242 -1.36 4.35 0.84
C PHE A 242 -1.01 4.68 -0.62
N LEU A 243 -2.01 4.89 -1.46
CA LEU A 243 -1.82 5.20 -2.89
C LEU A 243 -1.65 6.71 -3.11
N PRO A 244 -1.01 7.11 -4.22
CA PRO A 244 -1.02 8.50 -4.67
C PRO A 244 -2.45 9.05 -4.79
N ALA A 245 -2.65 10.32 -4.43
CA ALA A 245 -3.98 10.95 -4.52
C ALA A 245 -4.55 10.90 -5.95
N ALA A 246 -3.70 10.97 -6.97
CA ALA A 246 -4.09 10.83 -8.37
C ALA A 246 -4.76 9.47 -8.68
N PHE A 247 -4.44 8.41 -7.93
CA PHE A 247 -4.98 7.07 -8.17
C PHE A 247 -6.38 6.90 -7.57
N THR A 248 -6.69 7.64 -6.50
CA THR A 248 -7.96 7.53 -5.78
C THR A 248 -8.95 8.63 -6.15
N ALA A 249 -8.50 9.81 -6.63
CA ALA A 249 -9.36 10.96 -6.90
C ALA A 249 -10.55 10.67 -7.82
N LEU A 250 -10.32 10.06 -8.99
CA LEU A 250 -11.39 9.73 -9.93
C LEU A 250 -12.34 8.64 -9.40
N PRO A 251 -11.85 7.49 -8.87
CA PRO A 251 -12.72 6.51 -8.21
C PRO A 251 -13.60 7.12 -7.13
N GLN A 252 -13.05 7.98 -6.28
CA GLN A 252 -13.81 8.66 -5.23
C GLN A 252 -14.90 9.57 -5.80
N SER A 253 -14.61 10.33 -6.86
CA SER A 253 -15.62 11.22 -7.48
C SER A 253 -16.74 10.46 -8.19
N MET A 254 -16.49 9.19 -8.54
CA MET A 254 -17.48 8.33 -9.20
C MET A 254 -18.31 7.48 -8.24
N LYS A 255 -18.00 7.47 -6.93
CA LYS A 255 -18.78 6.72 -5.94
C LYS A 255 -20.24 7.17 -5.96
N GLY A 256 -21.15 6.22 -6.18
CA GLY A 256 -22.59 6.47 -6.26
C GLY A 256 -23.16 6.69 -7.67
N ALA A 257 -22.32 6.84 -8.70
CA ALA A 257 -22.79 6.92 -10.07
C ALA A 257 -23.21 5.53 -10.59
N THR A 258 -24.51 5.24 -10.62
CA THR A 258 -25.02 4.00 -11.21
C THR A 258 -24.91 4.05 -12.73
N ARG A 259 -24.13 3.15 -13.33
CA ARG A 259 -23.97 3.08 -14.80
C ARG A 259 -24.48 1.73 -15.29
N THR A 260 -25.60 1.72 -16.00
CA THR A 260 -26.24 0.48 -16.52
C THR A 260 -26.02 0.30 -18.02
N GLY A 261 -25.94 -0.95 -18.48
CA GLY A 261 -25.94 -1.33 -19.90
C GLY A 261 -24.61 -1.17 -20.64
N THR A 262 -24.65 -0.96 -21.96
CA THR A 262 -23.48 -0.86 -22.87
C THR A 262 -22.46 0.20 -22.43
N HIS A 263 -22.92 1.27 -21.79
CA HIS A 263 -22.06 2.30 -21.19
C HIS A 263 -21.10 1.71 -20.16
N SER A 264 -21.44 0.60 -19.50
CA SER A 264 -20.58 -0.07 -18.51
C SER A 264 -19.34 -0.71 -19.15
N ALA A 265 -19.45 -1.31 -20.34
CA ALA A 265 -18.32 -1.99 -20.98
C ALA A 265 -17.32 -0.97 -21.56
N VAL A 266 -17.83 0.06 -22.23
CA VAL A 266 -16.99 1.17 -22.75
C VAL A 266 -16.34 1.92 -21.59
N PHE A 267 -17.08 2.17 -20.52
CA PHE A 267 -16.54 2.78 -19.31
C PHE A 267 -15.43 1.92 -18.68
N GLY A 268 -15.61 0.60 -18.58
CA GLY A 268 -14.57 -0.30 -18.07
C GLY A 268 -13.28 -0.20 -18.87
N ALA A 269 -13.37 -0.18 -20.21
CA ALA A 269 -12.22 0.02 -21.07
C ALA A 269 -11.54 1.39 -20.88
N ALA A 270 -12.33 2.46 -20.84
CA ALA A 270 -11.83 3.81 -20.59
C ALA A 270 -11.16 3.92 -19.21
N TYR A 271 -11.75 3.31 -18.18
CA TYR A 271 -11.22 3.30 -16.82
C TYR A 271 -9.90 2.54 -16.72
N CYS A 272 -9.77 1.37 -17.37
CA CYS A 272 -8.48 0.67 -17.46
C CYS A 272 -7.41 1.52 -18.15
N LYS A 273 -7.74 2.17 -19.27
CA LYS A 273 -6.80 3.07 -19.96
C LYS A 273 -6.42 4.26 -19.09
N TRP A 274 -7.37 4.87 -18.39
CA TRP A 274 -7.10 5.95 -17.44
C TRP A 274 -6.11 5.50 -16.35
N ARG A 275 -6.30 4.33 -15.71
CA ARG A 275 -5.37 3.85 -14.67
C ARG A 275 -3.94 3.72 -15.19
N VAL A 276 -3.77 3.08 -16.34
CA VAL A 276 -2.45 2.88 -16.97
C VAL A 276 -1.80 4.21 -17.36
N LEU A 277 -2.58 5.13 -17.92
CA LEU A 277 -2.11 6.48 -18.27
C LEU A 277 -1.72 7.28 -17.03
N THR A 278 -2.55 7.27 -15.99
CA THR A 278 -2.25 7.93 -14.71
C THR A 278 -0.98 7.36 -14.09
N ALA A 279 -0.81 6.04 -14.11
CA ALA A 279 0.42 5.41 -13.62
C ALA A 279 1.66 5.83 -14.44
N TYR A 280 1.53 5.98 -15.76
CA TYR A 280 2.61 6.43 -16.64
C TYR A 280 2.96 7.92 -16.48
N LEU A 281 1.95 8.77 -16.37
CA LEU A 281 2.10 10.22 -16.31
C LEU A 281 2.49 10.73 -14.93
N ASN A 282 2.26 9.95 -13.87
CA ASN A 282 2.74 10.31 -12.56
C ASN A 282 4.27 10.35 -12.55
N PRO A 283 4.88 11.29 -11.80
CA PRO A 283 6.31 11.25 -11.54
C PRO A 283 6.69 9.85 -11.04
N LYS A 284 7.91 9.42 -11.35
CA LYS A 284 8.45 8.19 -10.76
C LYS A 284 8.25 8.27 -9.26
N LEU A 285 7.44 7.37 -8.70
CA LEU A 285 6.98 7.48 -7.31
C LEU A 285 8.14 7.45 -6.30
N GLU A 286 9.27 6.84 -6.67
CA GLU A 286 10.53 6.87 -5.92
C GLU A 286 11.13 8.28 -5.78
N ASN A 287 10.81 9.18 -6.71
CA ASN A 287 11.32 10.55 -6.78
C ASN A 287 10.27 11.59 -6.39
N ASP A 288 9.02 11.18 -6.16
CA ASP A 288 7.94 12.05 -5.73
C ASP A 288 7.99 12.22 -4.21
N SER A 289 8.74 13.23 -3.75
CA SER A 289 8.91 13.52 -2.32
C SER A 289 7.59 13.83 -1.63
N ALA A 290 6.65 14.50 -2.31
CA ALA A 290 5.35 14.84 -1.74
C ALA A 290 4.51 13.57 -1.49
N TYR A 291 4.47 12.67 -2.48
CA TYR A 291 3.83 11.36 -2.31
C TYR A 291 4.49 10.55 -1.20
N LEU A 292 5.82 10.42 -1.18
CA LEU A 292 6.53 9.61 -0.19
C LEU A 292 6.30 10.12 1.24
N VAL A 293 6.30 11.44 1.46
CA VAL A 293 6.00 12.06 2.76
C VAL A 293 4.55 11.79 3.16
N ALA A 294 3.59 11.98 2.26
CA ALA A 294 2.17 11.73 2.53
C ALA A 294 1.89 10.26 2.84
N ARG A 295 2.45 9.35 2.03
CA ARG A 295 2.36 7.90 2.20
C ARG A 295 2.97 7.47 3.53
N ASP A 296 4.19 7.90 3.84
CA ASP A 296 4.87 7.47 5.08
C ASP A 296 4.15 8.02 6.32
N LYS A 297 3.56 9.22 6.25
CA LYS A 297 2.67 9.75 7.29
C LYS A 297 1.40 8.92 7.47
N ALA A 298 0.74 8.54 6.37
CA ALA A 298 -0.45 7.69 6.42
C ALA A 298 -0.13 6.31 7.00
N ILE A 299 0.95 5.69 6.55
CA ILE A 299 1.44 4.38 7.04
C ILE A 299 1.79 4.45 8.53
N THR A 300 2.54 5.46 8.98
CA THR A 300 2.91 5.57 10.40
C THR A 300 1.68 5.79 11.27
N THR A 301 0.75 6.65 10.84
CA THR A 301 -0.52 6.88 11.55
C THR A 301 -1.34 5.59 11.64
N ALA A 302 -1.45 4.83 10.54
CA ALA A 302 -2.15 3.56 10.51
C ALA A 302 -1.51 2.51 11.42
N ALA A 303 -0.18 2.39 11.37
CA ALA A 303 0.57 1.50 12.24
C ALA A 303 0.41 1.87 13.73
N ASP A 304 0.39 3.16 14.07
CA ASP A 304 0.16 3.63 15.45
C ASP A 304 -1.23 3.28 15.96
N LYS A 305 -2.26 3.48 15.14
CA LYS A 305 -3.64 3.08 15.47
C LYS A 305 -3.75 1.57 15.71
N PHE A 306 -3.17 0.77 14.80
CA PHE A 306 -3.21 -0.70 14.93
C PHE A 306 -2.43 -1.18 16.14
N TYR A 307 -1.23 -0.63 16.35
CA TYR A 307 -0.36 -0.96 17.48
C TYR A 307 -1.07 -0.73 18.81
N ARG A 308 -1.81 0.38 18.95
CA ARG A 308 -2.60 0.70 20.15
C ARG A 308 -3.79 -0.24 20.31
N ALA A 309 -4.62 -0.38 19.28
CA ALA A 309 -5.85 -1.17 19.31
C ALA A 309 -5.63 -2.64 19.72
N PHE A 310 -4.54 -3.24 19.24
CA PHE A 310 -4.21 -4.64 19.50
C PHE A 310 -3.04 -4.81 20.49
N SER A 311 -2.69 -3.77 21.24
CA SER A 311 -1.70 -3.87 22.34
C SER A 311 -2.04 -4.92 23.40
N PRO A 312 -3.30 -5.19 23.77
CA PRO A 312 -3.59 -6.17 24.83
C PRO A 312 -3.23 -7.62 24.48
N TRP A 313 -3.14 -7.94 23.18
CA TRP A 313 -2.75 -9.27 22.68
C TRP A 313 -1.29 -9.35 22.25
N ALA A 314 -0.51 -8.28 22.46
CA ALA A 314 0.89 -8.24 22.10
C ALA A 314 1.71 -9.20 22.96
N ARG A 315 2.76 -9.78 22.37
CA ARG A 315 3.87 -10.34 23.14
C ARG A 315 4.79 -9.19 23.53
N ASP A 316 5.17 -9.14 24.80
CA ASP A 316 6.15 -8.19 25.31
C ASP A 316 7.56 -8.63 24.89
N ARG A 317 7.87 -8.44 23.61
CA ARG A 317 9.18 -8.70 23.04
C ARG A 317 9.57 -7.50 22.21
N GLU A 318 10.58 -6.78 22.71
CA GLU A 318 11.41 -5.78 22.02
C GLU A 318 10.68 -4.96 20.97
N GLY A 319 10.39 -3.69 21.30
CA GLY A 319 9.61 -2.64 20.59
C GLY A 319 9.83 -2.43 19.08
N THR A 320 9.89 -3.51 18.32
CA THR A 320 10.11 -3.66 16.88
C THR A 320 8.82 -4.07 16.18
N ARG A 321 7.76 -4.44 16.93
CA ARG A 321 6.42 -4.72 16.39
C ARG A 321 5.94 -3.58 15.49
N ARG A 322 6.05 -2.34 15.97
CA ARG A 322 5.62 -1.17 15.20
C ARG A 322 6.45 -0.99 13.93
N SER A 323 7.78 -1.05 14.02
CA SER A 323 8.65 -0.85 12.86
C SER A 323 8.48 -1.95 11.82
N ASN A 324 8.30 -3.20 12.25
CA ASN A 324 8.00 -4.32 11.36
C ASN A 324 6.66 -4.11 10.63
N LEU A 325 5.60 -3.69 11.33
CA LEU A 325 4.31 -3.38 10.71
C LEU A 325 4.40 -2.26 9.67
N VAL A 326 5.16 -1.19 9.97
CA VAL A 326 5.43 -0.09 9.01
C VAL A 326 6.10 -0.62 7.75
N SER A 327 7.09 -1.50 7.86
CA SER A 327 7.75 -2.10 6.70
C SER A 327 6.79 -2.93 5.84
N ILE A 328 5.90 -3.73 6.47
CA ILE A 328 4.90 -4.51 5.74
C ILE A 328 3.90 -3.60 5.02
N MET A 329 3.46 -2.52 5.67
CA MET A 329 2.57 -1.52 5.04
C MET A 329 3.23 -0.81 3.85
N LYS A 330 4.56 -0.59 3.88
CA LYS A 330 5.30 -0.06 2.72
C LYS A 330 5.29 -1.05 1.55
N VAL A 331 5.52 -2.34 1.81
CA VAL A 331 5.39 -3.40 0.80
C VAL A 331 3.96 -3.43 0.22
N ALA A 332 2.94 -3.30 1.07
CA ALA A 332 1.56 -3.24 0.63
C ALA A 332 1.31 -2.05 -0.31
N ALA A 333 1.82 -0.86 0.02
CA ALA A 333 1.68 0.33 -0.82
C ALA A 333 2.26 0.13 -2.23
N GLU A 334 3.44 -0.51 -2.32
CA GLU A 334 4.06 -0.84 -3.61
C GLU A 334 3.26 -1.88 -4.41
N LEU A 335 2.71 -2.89 -3.72
CA LEU A 335 1.79 -3.84 -4.35
C LEU A 335 0.54 -3.13 -4.87
N GLY A 336 -0.02 -2.19 -4.12
CA GLY A 336 -1.16 -1.37 -4.53
C GLY A 336 -0.88 -0.58 -5.80
N VAL A 337 0.28 0.08 -5.87
CA VAL A 337 0.74 0.77 -7.09
C VAL A 337 0.86 -0.21 -8.27
N THR A 338 1.44 -1.38 -8.02
CA THR A 338 1.63 -2.42 -9.04
C THR A 338 0.29 -2.90 -9.60
N ILE A 339 -0.69 -3.18 -8.72
CA ILE A 339 -2.04 -3.61 -9.07
C ILE A 339 -2.78 -2.50 -9.82
N PHE A 340 -2.68 -1.24 -9.36
CA PHE A 340 -3.29 -0.10 -10.03
C PHE A 340 -2.80 0.05 -11.48
N SER A 341 -1.49 -0.11 -11.67
CA SER A 341 -0.81 0.05 -12.95
C SER A 341 -1.11 -1.08 -13.95
N GLN A 342 -1.85 -2.11 -13.54
CA GLN A 342 -2.23 -3.19 -14.45
C GLN A 342 -3.27 -2.72 -15.46
N PRO A 343 -3.13 -3.12 -16.75
CA PRO A 343 -4.11 -2.80 -17.79
C PRO A 343 -5.44 -3.57 -17.63
N SER A 344 -5.44 -4.63 -16.84
CA SER A 344 -6.66 -5.33 -16.44
C SER A 344 -7.21 -4.82 -15.11
N THR A 345 -8.52 -4.94 -14.88
CA THR A 345 -9.13 -4.72 -13.57
C THR A 345 -8.92 -5.94 -12.70
N LEU A 346 -8.31 -5.70 -11.54
CA LEU A 346 -8.07 -6.68 -10.49
C LEU A 346 -8.92 -6.28 -9.28
N VAL A 347 -9.60 -7.27 -8.70
CA VAL A 347 -10.51 -7.08 -7.57
C VAL A 347 -10.11 -8.05 -6.47
N TRP A 348 -10.13 -7.54 -5.23
CA TRP A 348 -9.95 -8.36 -4.04
C TRP A 348 -11.23 -9.14 -3.74
N ASP A 349 -11.13 -10.46 -3.72
CA ASP A 349 -12.23 -11.35 -3.43
C ASP A 349 -12.17 -11.81 -1.97
N TRP A 350 -13.04 -11.22 -1.14
CA TRP A 350 -13.26 -11.62 0.24
C TRP A 350 -14.31 -12.73 0.38
N ARG A 351 -14.83 -13.24 -0.75
CA ARG A 351 -15.81 -14.32 -0.74
C ARG A 351 -15.10 -15.66 -0.89
N LEU A 352 -15.75 -16.67 -0.34
CA LEU A 352 -15.47 -18.06 -0.64
C LEU A 352 -16.26 -18.40 -1.90
N SER A 353 -15.62 -18.45 -3.06
CA SER A 353 -16.32 -18.70 -4.32
C SER A 353 -17.07 -20.05 -4.31
N ARG A 354 -18.41 -19.95 -4.38
CA ARG A 354 -19.43 -20.87 -4.95
C ARG A 354 -19.38 -22.38 -4.63
N HIS A 355 -19.91 -22.72 -3.46
CA HIS A 355 -21.14 -23.52 -3.32
C HIS A 355 -21.65 -23.27 -1.89
N GLY A 356 -22.96 -23.30 -1.69
CA GLY A 356 -23.60 -23.03 -0.39
C GLY A 356 -23.21 -24.03 0.70
N GLU A 357 -22.01 -23.91 1.24
CA GLU A 357 -21.65 -24.46 2.54
C GLU A 357 -21.84 -23.35 3.57
N GLN A 358 -23.08 -23.22 4.05
CA GLN A 358 -23.23 -23.06 5.48
C GLN A 358 -22.60 -24.30 6.11
N SER A 359 -21.32 -24.22 6.46
CA SER A 359 -20.72 -25.27 7.27
C SER A 359 -21.41 -25.23 8.63
N HIS A 360 -21.94 -26.37 9.06
CA HIS A 360 -22.60 -26.60 10.35
C HIS A 360 -21.66 -26.43 11.58
N GLY A 361 -20.58 -25.65 11.49
CA GLY A 361 -19.45 -25.71 12.42
C GLY A 361 -18.79 -24.39 12.83
N GLY A 362 -19.42 -23.23 12.61
CA GLY A 362 -18.92 -21.94 13.10
C GLY A 362 -18.62 -20.90 12.02
N MET A 363 -18.16 -19.72 12.46
CA MET A 363 -17.88 -18.57 11.58
C MET A 363 -16.65 -18.85 10.70
N ARG A 364 -16.82 -18.88 9.37
CA ARG A 364 -15.69 -18.94 8.43
C ARG A 364 -15.10 -17.54 8.23
N LEU A 365 -13.84 -17.36 8.62
CA LEU A 365 -13.10 -16.11 8.54
C LEU A 365 -12.09 -16.18 7.39
N VAL A 366 -12.14 -15.23 6.46
CA VAL A 366 -11.16 -15.10 5.37
C VAL A 366 -9.90 -14.42 5.90
N LEU A 367 -8.80 -15.16 5.99
CA LEU A 367 -7.51 -14.64 6.44
C LEU A 367 -6.77 -13.90 5.31
N ARG A 368 -6.96 -14.38 4.08
CA ARG A 368 -6.27 -13.88 2.89
C ARG A 368 -7.32 -13.73 1.78
N PRO A 369 -7.60 -12.53 1.27
CA PRO A 369 -8.49 -12.38 0.14
C PRO A 369 -7.84 -12.96 -1.11
N GLY A 370 -8.69 -13.42 -2.03
CA GLY A 370 -8.26 -13.73 -3.38
C GLY A 370 -7.96 -12.47 -4.16
N LEU A 371 -7.14 -12.59 -5.20
CA LEU A 371 -6.98 -11.55 -6.22
C LEU A 371 -7.50 -12.12 -7.54
N VAL A 372 -8.51 -11.45 -8.11
CA VAL A 372 -9.21 -11.94 -9.30
C VAL A 372 -9.16 -10.88 -10.40
N ARG A 373 -8.83 -11.30 -11.61
CA ARG A 373 -8.90 -10.47 -12.81
C ARG A 373 -10.30 -10.55 -13.39
N THR A 374 -10.93 -9.39 -13.57
CA THR A 374 -12.32 -9.28 -14.08
C THR A 374 -12.40 -8.75 -15.50
N THR A 375 -11.32 -8.17 -16.03
CA THR A 375 -11.23 -7.71 -17.41
C THR A 375 -9.98 -8.21 -18.11
N ALA A 376 -10.04 -8.33 -19.44
CA ALA A 376 -8.87 -8.47 -20.29
C ALA A 376 -8.00 -7.19 -20.27
N VAL A 377 -6.83 -7.26 -20.92
CA VAL A 377 -5.87 -6.15 -21.07
C VAL A 377 -6.48 -4.93 -21.78
N GLN A 378 -7.45 -5.16 -22.68
CA GLN A 378 -8.16 -4.09 -23.38
C GLN A 378 -9.34 -3.54 -22.56
N GLY A 379 -9.49 -3.94 -21.29
CA GLY A 379 -10.57 -3.54 -20.40
C GLY A 379 -11.94 -4.13 -20.72
N ARG A 380 -12.00 -5.12 -21.62
CA ARG A 380 -13.22 -5.90 -21.88
C ARG A 380 -13.49 -6.85 -20.69
N PRO A 381 -14.73 -6.93 -20.17
CA PRO A 381 -15.07 -7.91 -19.13
C PRO A 381 -14.74 -9.34 -19.57
N LEU A 382 -14.24 -10.15 -18.64
CA LEU A 382 -14.06 -11.59 -18.85
C LEU A 382 -15.39 -12.30 -18.56
N GLU A 383 -15.74 -13.31 -19.36
CA GLU A 383 -16.91 -14.16 -19.11
C GLU A 383 -16.82 -14.86 -17.75
N THR A 384 -15.62 -15.34 -17.43
CA THR A 384 -15.28 -15.91 -16.13
C THR A 384 -14.12 -15.14 -15.53
N PRO A 385 -14.26 -14.59 -14.32
CA PRO A 385 -13.16 -13.95 -13.63
C PRO A 385 -11.98 -14.94 -13.43
N GLN A 386 -10.77 -14.51 -13.78
CA GLN A 386 -9.57 -15.35 -13.68
C GLN A 386 -8.93 -15.18 -12.30
N VAL A 387 -8.78 -16.27 -11.56
CA VAL A 387 -8.13 -16.25 -10.24
C VAL A 387 -6.62 -16.12 -10.41
N ILE A 388 -6.06 -15.01 -9.93
CA ILE A 388 -4.61 -14.80 -9.87
C ILE A 388 -4.07 -15.42 -8.58
N ALA A 389 -4.66 -15.08 -7.44
CA ALA A 389 -4.37 -15.69 -6.15
C ALA A 389 -5.69 -16.15 -5.49
N PRO A 390 -5.78 -17.39 -4.99
CA PRO A 390 -6.99 -17.87 -4.33
C PRO A 390 -7.13 -17.29 -2.91
N PRO A 391 -8.37 -17.12 -2.39
CA PRO A 391 -8.58 -16.76 -1.00
C PRO A 391 -8.20 -17.92 -0.06
N LEU A 392 -7.82 -17.58 1.17
CA LEU A 392 -7.63 -18.53 2.26
C LEU A 392 -8.57 -18.17 3.42
N ALA A 393 -9.31 -19.14 3.92
CA ALA A 393 -10.14 -19.00 5.10
C ALA A 393 -9.88 -20.09 6.12
N CYS A 394 -10.24 -19.80 7.36
CA CYS A 394 -10.26 -20.75 8.46
C CYS A 394 -11.62 -20.70 9.17
N VAL A 395 -11.90 -21.69 10.01
CA VAL A 395 -13.02 -21.63 10.94
C VAL A 395 -12.54 -20.93 12.20
N LEU A 396 -13.29 -19.91 12.63
CA LEU A 396 -13.03 -19.23 13.89
C LEU A 396 -13.51 -20.10 15.04
N ASP A 397 -12.57 -20.47 15.91
CA ASP A 397 -12.85 -21.24 17.12
C ASP A 397 -13.47 -20.32 18.18
N THR A 398 -14.73 -20.58 18.53
CA THR A 398 -15.50 -19.83 19.53
C THR A 398 -15.50 -20.57 20.88
N LYS A 399 -15.58 -19.81 21.97
CA LYS A 399 -15.55 -20.35 23.33
C LYS A 399 -16.67 -21.31 23.66
#